data_AF-A0A528V034-F1
#
_entry.id   AF-A0A528V034-F1
#
_cell.length_a   1.000
_cell.length_b   1.000
_cell.length_c   1.000
_cell.angle_alpha   90.00
_cell.angle_beta   90.00
_cell.angle_gamma   90.00
#
_symmetry.space_group_name_H-M   'P 1'
#
loop_
_entity.id
_entity.type
_entity.pdbx_description
1 polymer ?
#
loop_
_entity_poly.entity_id
_entity_poly.type
_entity_poly.pdbx_seq_one_letter_code
_entity_poly.pdbx_strand_id
1 'polypeptide(L)' 'YGPSMPRLLNIHGRPQTVDGKVLRPMENYGLKVMSMGFLVDEETPMIWRGPMVMSALTQMLREVEWGPLDVLVVDMPPG' A
#
# COMPACT_ATOMS: atom_id res chain seq x y z
N TYR A 1 -5.59 15.58 -2.60
CA TYR A 1 -5.11 14.36 -1.92
C TYR A 1 -6.07 14.07 -0.78
N GLY A 2 -6.90 13.03 -0.92
CA GLY A 2 -7.79 12.59 0.15
C GLY A 2 -7.01 12.03 1.34
N PRO A 3 -7.69 11.62 2.43
CA PRO A 3 -7.01 10.92 3.50
C PRO A 3 -6.34 9.66 2.95
N SER A 4 -5.07 9.47 3.27
CA SER A 4 -4.32 8.26 2.92
C SER A 4 -4.99 7.03 3.58
N MET A 5 -4.89 5.85 2.97
CA MET A 5 -5.37 4.60 3.58
C MET A 5 -4.87 4.38 5.03
N PRO A 6 -3.59 4.67 5.38
CA PRO A 6 -3.13 4.67 6.77
C PRO A 6 -4.02 5.51 7.69
N ARG A 7 -4.34 6.74 7.28
CA ARG A 7 -5.17 7.67 8.06
C ARG A 7 -6.63 7.22 8.14
N LEU A 8 -7.20 6.76 7.02
CA LEU A 8 -8.59 6.28 6.96
C LEU A 8 -8.81 5.09 7.91
N LEU A 9 -7.83 4.19 7.98
CA LEU A 9 -7.91 2.95 8.75
C LEU A 9 -7.22 3.05 10.10
N ASN A 10 -6.74 4.22 10.51
CA ASN A 10 -5.99 4.42 11.75
C ASN A 10 -4.85 3.41 11.94
N ILE A 11 -4.07 3.19 10.87
CA ILE A 11 -2.92 2.30 10.85
C ILE A 11 -1.64 3.14 10.91
N HIS A 12 -0.72 2.77 11.80
CA HIS A 12 0.55 3.45 12.01
C HIS A 12 1.73 2.49 11.80
N GLY A 13 2.87 3.03 11.37
CA GLY A 13 4.09 2.27 11.16
C GLY A 13 4.29 1.83 9.71
N ARG A 14 5.26 0.92 9.51
CA ARG A 14 5.69 0.45 8.19
C ARG A 14 5.47 -1.07 8.09
N PRO A 15 5.13 -1.59 6.89
CA PRO A 15 4.99 -3.02 6.69
C PRO A 15 6.31 -3.75 6.95
N GLN A 16 6.21 -4.95 7.52
CA GLN A 16 7.36 -5.81 7.73
C GLN A 16 7.66 -6.61 6.46
N THR A 17 8.95 -6.81 6.19
CA THR A 17 9.37 -7.71 5.12
C THR A 17 9.42 -9.15 5.65
N VAL A 18 8.74 -10.06 4.96
CA VAL A 18 8.81 -11.50 5.12
C VAL A 18 9.86 -12.05 4.14
N ASP A 19 10.80 -12.84 4.65
CA ASP A 19 11.87 -13.50 3.88
C ASP A 19 12.71 -12.57 2.99
N GLY A 20 12.76 -11.28 3.33
CA GLY A 20 13.53 -10.26 2.61
C GLY A 20 12.99 -9.89 1.23
N LYS A 21 11.82 -10.43 0.82
CA LYS A 21 11.27 -10.23 -0.54
C LYS A 21 9.83 -9.75 -0.58
N VAL A 22 9.00 -10.19 0.35
CA VAL A 22 7.55 -9.94 0.31
C VAL A 22 7.17 -9.05 1.48
N LEU A 23 6.26 -8.11 1.28
CA LEU A 23 5.73 -7.28 2.34
C LEU A 23 4.53 -7.96 2.99
N ARG A 24 4.50 -7.98 4.32
CA ARG A 24 3.28 -8.32 5.06
C ARG A 24 2.30 -7.14 4.97
N PRO A 25 1.05 -7.34 4.53
CA PRO A 25 0.06 -6.27 4.51
C PRO A 25 -0.20 -5.74 5.92
N MET A 26 -0.53 -4.46 6.01
CA MET A 26 -0.99 -3.88 7.26
C MET A 26 -2.42 -4.32 7.53
N GLU A 27 -2.83 -4.39 8.79
CA GLU A 27 -4.16 -4.86 9.16
C GLU A 27 -4.81 -3.95 10.20
N ASN A 28 -6.07 -3.58 9.95
CA ASN A 28 -6.96 -3.05 10.98
C ASN A 28 -8.42 -3.29 10.58
N TYR A 29 -9.34 -3.33 11.55
CA TYR A 29 -10.77 -3.57 11.33
C TYR A 29 -11.07 -4.86 10.52
N GLY A 30 -10.19 -5.87 10.58
CA GLY A 30 -10.32 -7.11 9.81
C GLY A 30 -9.99 -6.98 8.32
N LEU A 31 -9.45 -5.83 7.88
CA LEU A 31 -9.04 -5.59 6.51
C LEU A 31 -7.52 -5.65 6.38
N LYS A 32 -7.05 -6.42 5.39
CA LYS A 32 -5.67 -6.36 4.91
C LYS A 32 -5.52 -5.20 3.95
N VAL A 33 -4.54 -4.33 4.18
CA VAL A 33 -4.34 -3.12 3.40
C VAL A 33 -2.86 -2.86 3.14
N MET A 34 -2.57 -2.43 1.92
CA MET A 34 -1.28 -1.92 1.51
C MET A 34 -1.48 -0.59 0.79
N SER A 35 -0.59 0.37 1.07
CA SER A 35 -0.65 1.70 0.50
C SER A 35 0.74 2.32 0.48
N MET A 36 1.01 3.16 -0.52
CA MET A 36 2.23 3.96 -0.56
C MET A 36 2.35 4.90 0.64
N GLY A 37 1.25 5.25 1.29
CA GLY A 37 1.28 6.03 2.54
C GLY A 37 2.00 5.35 3.71
N PHE A 38 2.27 4.05 3.64
CA PHE A 38 3.10 3.36 4.64
C PHE A 38 4.60 3.41 4.32
N LEU A 39 4.97 3.69 3.07
CA LEU A 39 6.33 3.62 2.57
C LEU A 39 6.96 5.01 2.38
N VAL A 40 6.13 6.06 2.36
CA VAL A 40 6.54 7.44 2.11
C VAL A 40 6.04 8.30 3.27
N ASP A 41 6.91 9.14 3.81
CA ASP A 41 6.53 10.05 4.89
C ASP A 41 5.60 11.16 4.35
N GLU A 42 4.49 11.43 5.05
CA GLU A 42 3.42 12.35 4.59
C GLU A 42 3.92 13.75 4.24
N GLU A 43 5.03 14.20 4.83
CA GLU A 43 5.61 15.52 4.61
C GLU A 43 6.49 15.63 3.36
N THR A 44 6.78 14.50 2.68
CA THR A 44 7.64 14.50 1.49
C THR A 44 6.80 14.73 0.23
N PRO A 45 6.90 15.90 -0.44
CA PRO A 45 6.17 16.13 -1.68
C PRO A 45 6.74 15.22 -2.76
N MET A 46 5.96 14.24 -3.21
CA MET A 46 6.40 13.30 -4.22
C MET A 46 5.62 13.49 -5.52
N ILE A 47 6.36 13.79 -6.60
CA ILE A 47 5.80 13.84 -7.96
C ILE A 47 5.75 12.42 -8.51
N TRP A 48 4.56 11.83 -8.54
CA TRP A 48 4.34 10.52 -9.12
C TRP A 48 4.37 10.61 -10.65
N ARG A 49 5.41 10.05 -11.27
CA ARG A 49 5.46 9.85 -12.72
C ARG A 49 4.81 8.51 -13.07
N GLY A 50 4.21 8.40 -14.26
CA GLY A 50 3.52 7.18 -14.72
C GLY A 50 4.27 5.87 -14.47
N PRO A 51 5.56 5.75 -14.83
CA PRO A 51 6.33 4.53 -14.56
C PRO A 51 6.46 4.16 -13.07
N MET A 52 6.53 5.14 -12.17
CA MET A 52 6.63 4.87 -10.73
C MET A 52 5.32 4.34 -10.17
N VAL A 53 4.19 4.88 -10.63
CA VAL A 53 2.85 4.38 -10.26
C VAL A 53 2.70 2.92 -10.70
N MET A 54 3.06 2.61 -11.94
CA MET A 54 2.99 1.24 -12.47
C MET A 54 3.91 0.28 -11.70
N SER A 55 5.11 0.71 -11.33
CA SER A 55 6.03 -0.09 -10.52
C SER A 55 5.46 -0.36 -9.13
N ALA A 56 4.94 0.68 -8.46
CA ALA A 56 4.36 0.56 -7.13
C ALA A 56 3.13 -0.36 -7.12
N LEU A 57 2.25 -0.26 -8.13
CA LEU A 57 1.13 -1.17 -8.32
C LEU A 57 1.58 -2.61 -8.52
N THR A 58 2.57 -2.82 -9.40
CA THR A 58 3.12 -4.16 -9.65
C THR A 58 3.69 -4.77 -8.37
N GLN A 59 4.42 -3.97 -7.60
CA GLN A 59 4.96 -4.36 -6.30
C GLN A 59 3.83 -4.71 -5.32
N MET A 60 2.81 -3.85 -5.17
CA MET A 60 1.69 -4.12 -4.25
C MET A 60 0.89 -5.37 -4.64
N LEU A 61 0.77 -5.68 -5.92
CA LEU A 61 0.03 -6.86 -6.39
C LEU A 61 0.83 -8.15 -6.29
N ARG A 62 2.15 -8.10 -6.51
CA ARG A 62 3.00 -9.31 -6.61
C ARG A 62 3.88 -9.57 -5.40
N GLU A 63 4.25 -8.52 -4.68
CA GLU A 63 5.25 -8.55 -3.59
C GLU A 63 4.60 -8.25 -2.23
N VAL A 64 3.30 -8.53 -2.09
CA VAL A 64 2.57 -8.45 -0.82
C VAL A 64 1.91 -9.79 -0.53
N GLU A 65 2.06 -10.27 0.70
CA GLU A 65 1.48 -11.52 1.18
C GLU A 65 -0.01 -11.33 1.53
N TRP A 66 -0.85 -11.12 0.52
CA TRP A 66 -2.29 -10.97 0.70
C TRP A 66 -2.95 -12.22 1.28
N GLY A 67 -2.35 -13.39 1.05
CA GLY A 67 -2.92 -14.69 1.38
C GLY A 67 -4.16 -15.00 0.53
N PRO A 68 -5.03 -15.92 0.96
CA PRO A 68 -6.27 -16.21 0.26
C PRO A 68 -7.22 -15.00 0.34
N LEU A 69 -7.75 -14.59 -0.81
CA LEU A 69 -8.71 -13.50 -0.93
C LEU A 69 -9.84 -13.93 -1.88
N ASP A 70 -11.07 -13.57 -1.55
CA ASP A 70 -12.20 -13.65 -2.49
C ASP A 70 -12.27 -12.38 -3.37
N VAL A 71 -11.89 -11.24 -2.80
CA VAL A 71 -11.95 -9.91 -3.45
C VAL A 71 -10.73 -9.08 -3.06
N LEU A 72 -10.16 -8.38 -4.05
CA LEU A 72 -9.14 -7.35 -3.84
C LEU A 72 -9.63 -6.04 -4.46
N VAL A 73 -9.73 -4.98 -3.65
CA VAL A 73 -10.11 -3.65 -4.11
C VAL A 73 -8.84 -2.83 -4.33
N VAL A 74 -8.73 -2.21 -5.51
CA VAL A 74 -7.58 -1.38 -5.90
C VAL A 74 -8.05 0.06 -6.09
N ASP A 75 -7.53 0.96 -5.25
CA ASP A 75 -7.76 2.40 -5.35
C ASP A 75 -6.72 3.02 -6.29
N MET A 76 -7.13 3.29 -7.54
CA MET A 76 -6.26 3.80 -8.58
C MET A 76 -6.20 5.34 -8.53
N PRO A 77 -5.02 5.96 -8.77
CA PRO A 77 -4.96 7.41 -8.89
C PRO A 77 -5.86 7.89 -10.04
N PRO A 78 -6.40 9.12 -9.94
CA PRO A 78 -7.16 9.70 -11.04
C PRO A 78 -6.27 9.85 -12.27
N GLY A 79 -6.85 9.63 -13.46
CA GLY A 79 -6.16 9.78 -14.74
C GLY A 79 -5.62 11.18 -14.96
#